data_AF-A0A482WBY8-F1
#
_entry.id   AF-A0A482WBY8-F1
#
_cell.length_a   1.000
_cell.length_b   1.000
_cell.length_c   1.000
_cell.angle_alpha   90.00
_cell.angle_beta   90.00
_cell.angle_gamma   90.00
#
_symmetry.space_group_name_H-M   'P 1'
#
loop_
_entity.id
_entity.type
_entity.pdbx_description
1 polymer ?
#
loop_
_entity_poly.entity_id
_entity_poly.type
_entity_poly.pdbx_seq_one_letter_code
_entity_poly.pdbx_strand_id
1 'polypeptide(L)' 'ARLRFAREHQNWSIEEWGRILFTDESRFCLKSPDGHQRVWRRPSERFAQCNIVPWCGVALAWKLAQN' A
#
# COMPACT_ATOMS: atom_id res chain seq x y z
N ALA A 1 -7.11 -23.96 6.58
CA ALA A 1 -6.80 -22.81 7.48
C ALA A 1 -7.89 -21.72 7.42
N ARG A 2 -8.10 -21.07 6.27
CA ARG A 2 -9.08 -19.96 6.11
C ARG A 2 -10.52 -20.31 6.52
N LEU A 3 -11.03 -21.47 6.08
CA LEU A 3 -12.40 -21.92 6.39
C LEU A 3 -12.63 -22.12 7.89
N ARG A 4 -11.61 -22.63 8.61
CA ARG A 4 -11.69 -22.85 10.06
C ARG A 4 -11.76 -21.52 10.81
N PHE A 5 -10.86 -20.59 10.49
CA PHE A 5 -10.87 -19.23 11.05
C PHE A 5 -12.22 -18.54 10.83
N ALA A 6 -12.76 -18.60 9.61
CA ALA A 6 -14.06 -17.99 9.29
C ALA A 6 -15.21 -18.60 10.12
N ARG A 7 -15.25 -19.92 10.29
CA ARG A 7 -16.28 -20.59 11.10
C ARG A 7 -16.18 -20.25 12.58
N GLU A 8 -14.95 -20.16 13.10
CA GLU A 8 -14.69 -19.82 14.51
C GLU A 8 -15.10 -18.38 14.86
N HIS A 9 -14.98 -17.45 13.91
CA HIS A 9 -15.20 -16.01 14.14
C HIS A 9 -16.48 -15.46 13.47
N GLN A 10 -17.31 -16.33 12.87
CA GLN A 10 -18.50 -15.92 12.10
C GLN A 10 -19.52 -15.14 12.93
N ASN A 11 -19.66 -15.52 14.21
CA ASN A 11 -20.69 -14.98 15.10
C ASN A 11 -20.12 -13.99 16.13
N TRP A 12 -18.90 -13.50 15.92
CA TRP A 12 -18.27 -12.58 16.86
C TRP A 12 -19.00 -11.24 16.91
N SER A 13 -19.18 -10.73 18.13
CA SER A 13 -19.74 -9.41 18.39
C SER A 13 -18.73 -8.29 18.11
N ILE A 14 -19.21 -7.05 18.04
CA ILE A 14 -18.35 -5.87 17.82
C ILE A 14 -17.32 -5.73 18.97
N GLU A 15 -17.72 -6.05 20.20
CA GLU A 15 -16.85 -6.03 21.37
C GLU A 15 -15.74 -7.09 21.28
N GLU A 16 -16.01 -8.24 20.67
CA GLU A 16 -15.02 -9.29 20.46
C GLU A 16 -14.01 -8.88 19.39
N TRP A 17 -14.46 -8.29 18.29
CA TRP A 17 -13.57 -7.70 17.28
C TRP A 17 -12.71 -6.56 17.85
N GLY A 18 -13.28 -5.76 18.77
CA GLY A 18 -12.59 -4.66 19.42
C GLY A 18 -11.42 -5.08 20.33
N ARG A 19 -11.29 -6.36 20.68
CA ARG A 19 -10.16 -6.90 21.46
C ARG A 19 -8.95 -7.25 20.59
N ILE A 20 -9.13 -7.38 19.26
CA ILE A 20 -8.04 -7.73 18.36
C ILE A 20 -7.32 -6.46 17.90
N LEU A 21 -6.00 -6.44 18.06
CA LEU A 21 -5.14 -5.46 17.40
C LEU A 21 -4.68 -6.01 16.06
N PHE A 22 -5.16 -5.42 14.96
CA PHE A 22 -4.65 -5.70 13.63
C PHE A 22 -3.43 -4.83 13.36
N THR A 23 -2.32 -5.47 13.01
CA THR A 23 -1.09 -4.79 12.58
C THR A 23 -0.70 -5.28 11.20
N ASP A 24 -0.37 -4.36 10.31
CA ASP A 24 0.18 -4.67 9.01
C ASP A 24 1.16 -3.57 8.59
N GLU A 25 2.05 -3.91 7.67
CA GLU A 25 2.97 -2.96 7.06
C GLU A 25 2.46 -2.60 5.67
N SER A 26 1.97 -1.37 5.53
CA SER A 26 1.58 -0.82 4.25
C SER A 26 2.66 0.08 3.66
N ARG A 27 2.89 -0.08 2.37
CA ARG A 27 3.84 0.71 1.59
C ARG A 27 3.17 1.98 1.08
N PHE A 28 3.62 3.15 1.54
CA PHE A 28 3.19 4.44 1.00
C PHE A 28 4.26 5.01 0.08
N CYS A 29 3.95 5.12 -1.22
CA CYS A 29 4.85 5.76 -2.18
C CYS A 29 4.29 7.10 -2.63
N LEU A 30 5.12 8.16 -2.60
CA LEU A 30 4.75 9.48 -3.11
C LEU A 30 4.65 9.51 -4.66
N LYS A 31 5.28 8.54 -5.33
CA LYS A 31 5.18 8.31 -6.78
C LYS A 31 4.94 6.83 -7.05
N SER A 32 4.46 6.49 -8.26
CA SER A 32 4.18 5.09 -8.63
C SER A 32 5.40 4.19 -8.35
N PRO A 33 5.24 3.10 -7.58
CA PRO A 33 6.34 2.20 -7.24
C PRO A 33 6.94 1.51 -8.48
N ASP A 34 6.14 1.42 -9.54
CA ASP A 34 6.50 0.71 -10.77
C ASP A 34 7.31 1.60 -11.73
N GLY A 35 7.63 2.85 -11.33
CA GLY A 35 8.40 3.80 -12.15
C GLY A 35 7.68 4.27 -13.43
N HIS A 36 6.48 3.77 -13.70
CA HIS A 36 5.70 4.11 -14.88
C HIS A 36 4.64 5.14 -14.49
N GLN A 37 4.94 6.41 -14.74
CA GLN A 37 3.94 7.47 -14.70
C GLN A 37 3.22 7.56 -16.05
N ARG A 38 1.89 7.63 -16.03
CA ARG A 38 1.12 7.93 -17.23
C ARG A 38 1.38 9.39 -17.63
N VAL A 39 1.91 9.61 -18.83
CA VAL A 39 2.20 10.93 -19.41
C VAL A 39 1.61 11.02 -20.82
N TRP A 40 1.12 12.19 -21.19
CA TRP A 40 0.73 12.49 -22.57
C TRP A 40 1.98 12.90 -23.35
N ARG A 41 2.29 12.20 -24.45
CA ARG A 41 3.46 12.46 -25.30
C ARG A 41 3.22 12.05 -26.74
N ARG A 42 4.03 12.56 -27.65
CA ARG A 42 3.99 12.18 -29.08
C ARG A 42 4.66 10.81 -29.29
N PRO A 43 4.40 10.13 -30.42
CA PRO A 43 5.19 8.98 -30.84
C PRO A 43 6.69 9.31 -30.82
N SER A 44 7.55 8.37 -30.42
CA SER A 44 9.01 8.49 -30.24
C SER A 44 9.54 9.27 -29.03
N GLU A 45 8.72 10.01 -28.27
CA GLU A 45 9.20 10.78 -27.10
C GLU A 45 9.36 9.94 -25.82
N ARG A 46 9.39 8.60 -25.93
CA ARG A 46 9.36 7.69 -24.77
C ARG A 46 10.51 7.92 -23.80
N PHE A 47 11.70 8.20 -24.32
CA PHE A 47 12.92 8.34 -23.55
C PHE A 47 13.36 9.79 -23.37
N ALA A 48 12.49 10.76 -23.66
CA ALA A 48 12.78 12.15 -23.33
C ALA A 48 12.93 12.29 -21.81
N GLN A 49 13.90 13.09 -21.36
CA GLN A 49 14.21 13.25 -19.94
C GLN A 49 13.00 13.71 -19.11
N CYS A 50 12.13 14.54 -19.68
CA CYS A 50 10.88 14.99 -19.05
C CYS A 50 9.81 13.88 -18.92
N ASN A 51 9.94 12.79 -19.66
CA ASN A 51 9.02 11.66 -19.69
C ASN A 51 9.51 10.45 -18.88
N ILE A 52 10.69 10.56 -18.25
CA ILE A 52 11.28 9.55 -17.38
C ILE A 52 11.19 10.05 -15.95
N VAL A 53 10.53 9.30 -15.08
CA VAL A 53 10.54 9.59 -13.64
C VAL A 53 11.59 8.74 -12.94
N PRO A 54 12.44 9.33 -12.09
CA PRO A 54 13.34 8.54 -11.27
C PRO A 54 12.53 7.71 -10.28
N TRP A 55 12.94 6.47 -10.06
CA TRP A 55 12.36 5.60 -9.05
C TRP A 55 12.43 6.30 -7.70
N CYS A 56 11.27 6.59 -7.08
CA CYS A 56 11.29 7.03 -5.69
C CYS A 56 11.40 5.76 -4.83
N GLY A 57 12.48 5.65 -4.07
CA GLY A 57 12.63 4.57 -3.12
C GLY A 57 11.46 4.53 -2.16
N VAL A 58 11.08 3.32 -1.79
CA VAL A 58 10.09 3.06 -0.76
C VAL A 58 10.63 3.52 0.59
N ALA A 59 10.00 4.53 1.18
CA ALA A 59 10.20 4.89 2.57
C ALA A 59 9.14 4.20 3.42
N LEU A 60 9.56 3.29 4.31
CA LEU A 60 8.70 2.76 5.36
C LEU A 60 8.60 3.84 6.45
N ALA A 61 7.45 4.51 6.52
CA ALA A 61 7.21 5.54 7.53
C ALA A 61 6.64 4.89 8.80
N TRP A 62 7.43 4.84 9.87
CA TRP A 62 6.97 4.51 11.20
C TRP A 62 6.32 5.75 11.82
N LYS A 63 4.99 5.80 11.84
CA LYS A 63 4.29 6.71 12.76
C LYS A 63 4.02 5.94 14.04
N LEU A 64 4.98 5.99 14.97
CA LEU A 64 4.70 5.69 16.38
C LEU A 64 3.69 6.73 16.85
N ALA A 65 2.42 6.32 16.98
CA ALA A 65 1.47 7.06 17.77
C ALA A 65 1.96 7.01 19.23
N GLN A 66 2.70 8.04 19.64
CA GLN A 66 2.94 8.31 21.05
C GLN A 66 1.68 9.02 21.58
N ASN A 67 1.05 8.36 22.57
CA ASN A 67 0.03 8.84 23.52
C ASN A 67 -0.98 9.88 23.04
#